data_AF-A0A4Q6A9X5-F1
#
_entry.id   AF-A0A4Q6A9X5-F1
#
_cell.length_a   1.000
_cell.length_b   1.000
_cell.length_c   1.000
_cell.angle_alpha   90.00
_cell.angle_beta   90.00
_cell.angle_gamma   90.00
#
_symmetry.space_group_name_H-M   'P 1'
#
loop_
_entity.id
_entity.type
_entity.pdbx_description
1 polymer ?
#
loop_
_entity_poly.entity_id
_entity_poly.type
_entity_poly.pdbx_seq_one_letter_code
_entity_poly.pdbx_strand_id
1 'polypeptide(L)'
;MIDELFFRLGGKTYSCEALVDNSEFPCLVFVKLTDKELILKYGPELTIKTDFEDLLSRTDDAPALTILRQVLLDALKMRPEWMRQRILRDSRYVDM
;
A
#
# COMPACT_ATOMS: atom_id res chain seq x y z
N MET A 1 0.87 11.66 5.60
CA MET A 1 -0.14 12.21 4.66
C MET A 1 0.31 11.80 3.27
N ILE A 2 -0.47 11.02 2.54
CA ILE A 2 -0.23 10.81 1.09
C ILE A 2 -1.50 11.27 0.37
N ASP A 3 -1.30 12.20 -0.56
CA ASP A 3 -2.34 13.02 -1.20
C ASP A 3 -3.11 12.27 -2.29
N GLU A 4 -2.42 11.48 -3.12
CA GLU A 4 -3.01 10.76 -4.24
C GLU A 4 -2.01 9.73 -4.75
N LEU A 5 -2.46 8.52 -5.03
CA LEU A 5 -1.64 7.42 -5.55
C LEU A 5 -2.21 6.92 -6.86
N PHE A 6 -1.37 6.84 -7.89
CA PHE A 6 -1.73 6.30 -9.19
C PHE A 6 -1.16 4.89 -9.34
N PHE A 7 -1.98 3.97 -9.84
CA PHE A 7 -1.58 2.59 -10.06
C PHE A 7 -2.20 2.02 -11.32
N ARG A 8 -1.63 0.93 -11.84
CA ARG A 8 -2.10 0.25 -13.06
C ARG A 8 -2.63 -1.13 -12.72
N LEU A 9 -3.87 -1.41 -13.10
CA LEU A 9 -4.50 -2.71 -12.93
C LEU A 9 -5.22 -3.10 -14.22
N GLY A 10 -4.92 -4.28 -14.76
CA GLY A 10 -5.57 -4.77 -16.00
C GLY A 10 -5.41 -3.83 -17.20
N GLY A 11 -4.28 -3.11 -17.30
CA GLY A 11 -4.01 -2.18 -18.40
C GLY A 11 -4.63 -0.78 -18.28
N LYS A 12 -5.50 -0.54 -17.28
CA LYS A 12 -6.08 0.78 -16.98
C LYS A 12 -5.32 1.44 -15.82
N THR A 13 -5.21 2.77 -15.86
CA THR A 13 -4.64 3.57 -14.77
C THR A 13 -5.77 4.06 -13.87
N TYR A 14 -5.60 3.92 -12.56
CA TYR A 14 -6.54 4.34 -11.54
C TYR A 14 -5.85 5.28 -10.55
N SER A 15 -6.64 6.04 -9.80
CA SER A 15 -6.18 6.80 -8.64
C SER A 15 -6.86 6.32 -7.35
N CYS A 16 -6.19 6.52 -6.23
CA CYS A 16 -6.72 6.29 -4.89
C CYS A 16 -6.07 7.23 -3.88
N GLU A 17 -6.70 7.39 -2.73
CA GLU A 17 -6.10 8.08 -1.58
C GLU A 17 -5.40 7.03 -0.70
N ALA A 18 -4.18 7.29 -0.26
CA ALA A 18 -3.44 6.39 0.62
C ALA A 18 -3.01 7.12 1.88
N LEU A 19 -3.13 6.48 3.04
CA LEU A 19 -2.65 6.98 4.31
C LEU A 19 -1.69 5.95 4.87
N VAL A 20 -0.41 6.30 4.91
CA VAL A 20 0.63 5.47 5.49
C VAL A 20 0.72 5.78 6.98
N ASP A 21 0.41 4.78 7.79
CA ASP A 21 0.66 4.78 9.23
C ASP A 21 1.95 3.98 9.51
N ASN A 22 3.01 4.72 9.82
CA ASN A 22 4.34 4.19 10.11
C ASN A 22 4.66 4.25 11.61
N SER A 23 3.65 4.41 12.45
CA SER A 23 3.80 4.53 13.91
C SER A 23 4.35 3.25 14.54
N GLU A 24 3.98 2.08 14.01
CA GLU A 24 4.35 0.75 14.51
C GLU A 24 4.90 -0.18 13.41
N PHE A 25 5.49 -1.32 13.81
CA PHE A 25 5.93 -2.39 12.89
C PHE A 25 5.09 -3.66 13.10
N PRO A 26 4.53 -4.27 12.04
CA PRO A 26 4.55 -3.87 10.63
C PRO A 26 3.80 -2.58 10.30
N CYS A 27 4.20 -1.89 9.23
CA CYS A 27 3.53 -0.68 8.76
C CYS A 27 2.14 -1.01 8.20
N LEU A 28 1.18 -0.12 8.46
CA LEU A 28 -0.16 -0.19 7.91
C LEU A 28 -0.37 0.94 6.90
N VAL A 29 -0.91 0.60 5.74
CA VAL A 29 -1.37 1.59 4.76
C VAL A 29 -2.86 1.43 4.58
N PHE A 30 -3.61 2.50 4.85
CA PHE A 30 -5.04 2.59 4.62
C PHE A 30 -5.25 3.19 3.24
N VAL A 31 -5.99 2.51 2.37
CA VAL A 31 -6.23 2.95 1.00
C VAL A 31 -7.72 3.11 0.80
N LYS A 32 -8.11 4.27 0.28
CA LYS A 32 -9.48 4.59 -0.11
C LYS A 32 -9.57 4.70 -1.62
N LEU A 33 -10.38 3.83 -2.21
CA LEU A 33 -10.60 3.77 -3.66
C LEU A 33 -11.61 4.83 -4.07
N THR A 34 -11.36 5.50 -5.20
CA THR A 34 -12.25 6.54 -5.74
C THR A 34 -12.99 6.08 -6.99
N ASP A 35 -12.48 5.08 -7.70
CA ASP A 35 -13.09 4.52 -8.91
C ASP A 35 -14.26 3.57 -8.59
N LYS A 36 -15.42 3.82 -9.20
CA LYS A 36 -16.65 3.05 -8.96
C LYS A 36 -16.51 1.56 -9.28
N GLU A 37 -15.77 1.18 -10.32
CA GLU A 37 -15.61 -0.22 -10.72
C GLU A 37 -14.78 -0.97 -9.67
N LEU A 38 -13.72 -0.33 -9.16
CA LEU A 38 -12.91 -0.89 -8.10
C LEU A 38 -13.68 -0.99 -6.78
N ILE A 39 -14.45 0.05 -6.43
CA ILE A 39 -15.28 0.05 -5.21
C ILE A 39 -16.29 -1.09 -5.23
N LEU A 40 -16.98 -1.30 -6.36
CA LEU A 40 -17.95 -2.38 -6.50
C LEU A 40 -17.31 -3.77 -6.36
N LYS A 41 -16.05 -3.92 -6.78
CA LYS A 41 -15.35 -5.22 -6.81
C LYS A 41 -14.60 -5.54 -5.52
N TYR A 42 -14.00 -4.53 -4.89
CA TYR A 42 -13.05 -4.70 -3.78
C TYR A 42 -13.50 -4.00 -2.49
N GLY A 43 -14.59 -3.23 -2.54
CA GLY A 43 -15.01 -2.35 -1.46
C GLY A 43 -14.40 -0.95 -1.56
N PRO A 44 -14.90 0.02 -0.80
CA PRO A 44 -14.43 1.41 -0.85
C PRO A 44 -13.05 1.62 -0.22
N GLU A 45 -12.68 0.74 0.71
CA GLU A 45 -11.50 0.89 1.55
C GLU A 45 -10.80 -0.45 1.71
N LEU A 46 -9.48 -0.41 1.80
CA LEU A 46 -8.65 -1.59 2.05
C LEU A 46 -7.42 -1.23 2.86
N THR A 47 -6.86 -2.22 3.53
CA THR A 47 -5.64 -2.07 4.33
C THR A 47 -4.53 -2.95 3.77
N ILE A 48 -3.34 -2.38 3.65
CA ILE A 48 -2.10 -3.08 3.29
C ILE A 48 -1.26 -3.18 4.56
N LYS A 49 -0.82 -4.39 4.89
CA LYS A 49 0.18 -4.62 5.93
C LYS A 49 1.51 -4.91 5.24
N THR A 50 2.56 -4.18 5.60
CA THR A 50 3.86 -4.31 4.93
C THR A 50 5.01 -4.01 5.89
N ASP A 51 6.16 -4.59 5.63
CA ASP A 51 7.42 -4.25 6.27
C ASP A 51 8.23 -3.20 5.47
N PHE A 52 7.58 -2.52 4.51
CA PHE A 52 8.14 -1.61 3.49
C PHE A 52 8.70 -2.31 2.25
N GLU A 53 8.99 -3.60 2.32
CA GLU A 53 9.54 -4.42 1.23
C GLU A 53 8.47 -5.35 0.68
N ASP A 54 7.83 -6.14 1.54
CA ASP A 54 6.91 -7.19 1.16
C ASP A 54 5.49 -6.90 1.65
N LEU A 55 4.53 -7.40 0.87
CA LEU A 55 3.14 -7.47 1.32
C LEU A 55 3.05 -8.60 2.35
N LEU A 56 2.72 -8.25 3.59
CA LEU A 56 2.52 -9.25 4.63
C LEU A 56 1.11 -9.84 4.48
N SER A 57 1.08 -11.16 4.31
CA SER A 57 -0.16 -11.93 4.07
C SER A 57 -1.14 -11.84 5.25
N ARG A 58 -2.43 -11.83 4.93
CA ARG A 58 -3.49 -12.19 5.88
C ARG A 58 -4.06 -13.53 5.44
N THR A 59 -4.38 -14.39 6.39
CA THR A 59 -4.76 -15.79 6.18
C THR A 59 -6.04 -15.99 5.35
N ASP A 60 -6.84 -14.92 5.16
CA ASP A 60 -8.17 -14.96 4.53
C ASP A 60 -8.27 -14.15 3.22
N ASP A 61 -7.15 -13.69 2.65
CA ASP A 61 -7.24 -12.83 1.47
C ASP A 61 -7.58 -13.58 0.18
N ALA A 62 -8.68 -13.18 -0.45
CA ALA A 62 -9.01 -13.60 -1.81
C ALA A 62 -7.87 -13.17 -2.77
N PRO A 63 -7.48 -14.02 -3.74
CA PRO A 63 -6.32 -13.77 -4.61
C PRO A 63 -6.42 -12.45 -5.39
N ALA A 64 -7.63 -12.07 -5.80
CA ALA A 64 -7.86 -10.79 -6.49
C ALA A 64 -7.55 -9.57 -5.60
N LEU A 65 -7.73 -9.68 -4.29
CA LEU A 65 -7.50 -8.61 -3.33
C LEU A 65 -6.02 -8.52 -2.96
N THR A 66 -5.33 -9.66 -2.89
CA THR A 66 -3.86 -9.73 -2.78
C THR A 66 -3.17 -9.04 -3.95
N ILE A 67 -3.63 -9.30 -5.18
CA ILE A 67 -3.08 -8.65 -6.38
C ILE A 67 -3.25 -7.13 -6.30
N LEU A 68 -4.43 -6.64 -5.92
CA LEU A 68 -4.68 -5.21 -5.78
C LEU A 68 -3.75 -4.57 -4.74
N ARG A 69 -3.61 -5.19 -3.56
CA ARG A 69 -2.70 -4.71 -2.51
C ARG A 69 -1.25 -4.70 -2.96
N GLN A 70 -0.82 -5.71 -3.70
CA GLN A 70 0.53 -5.77 -4.24
C GLN A 70 0.79 -4.62 -5.22
N VAL A 71 -0.12 -4.40 -6.17
CA VAL A 71 -0.02 -3.30 -7.15
C VAL A 71 0.02 -1.93 -6.45
N LEU A 72 -0.78 -1.74 -5.40
CA LEU A 72 -0.77 -0.52 -4.60
C LEU A 72 0.55 -0.34 -3.83
N LEU A 73 1.07 -1.42 -3.24
CA LEU A 73 2.37 -1.41 -2.57
C LEU A 73 3.51 -1.07 -3.54
N ASP A 74 3.50 -1.63 -4.74
CA ASP A 74 4.50 -1.32 -5.76
C ASP A 74 4.41 0.15 -6.22
N ALA A 75 3.19 0.69 -6.35
CA ALA A 75 3.00 2.12 -6.62
C ALA A 75 3.53 3.00 -5.48
N LEU A 76 3.36 2.59 -4.21
CA LEU A 76 3.89 3.28 -3.05
C LEU A 76 5.42 3.27 -3.02
N LYS A 77 6.05 2.13 -3.33
CA LYS A 77 7.52 1.99 -3.38
C LYS A 77 8.19 2.93 -4.37
N MET A 78 7.48 3.33 -5.43
CA MET A 78 7.98 4.29 -6.42
C MET A 78 7.96 5.73 -5.90
N ARG A 79 7.32 6.02 -4.76
CA ARG A 79 7.30 7.36 -4.16
C ARG A 79 8.59 7.63 -3.38
N PRO A 80 9.20 8.83 -3.54
CA PRO A 80 10.42 9.18 -2.81
C PRO A 80 10.22 9.20 -1.30
N GLU A 81 9.02 9.54 -0.83
CA GLU A 81 8.68 9.52 0.60
C GLU A 81 8.70 8.11 1.19
N TRP A 82 8.23 7.12 0.43
CA TRP A 82 8.30 5.71 0.84
C TRP A 82 9.75 5.26 1.01
N MET A 83 10.60 5.61 0.03
CA MET A 83 12.01 5.27 0.06
C MET A 83 12.74 5.92 1.25
N ARG A 84 12.42 7.18 1.58
CA ARG A 84 12.95 7.84 2.77
C ARG A 84 12.54 7.12 4.05
N GLN A 85 11.26 6.76 4.19
CA GLN A 85 10.76 6.02 5.37
C GLN A 85 11.44 4.65 5.51
N ARG A 86 11.64 3.93 4.41
CA ARG A 86 12.36 2.65 4.39
C ARG A 86 13.80 2.80 4.90
N ILE A 87 14.56 3.78 4.38
CA ILE A 87 15.95 4.02 4.79
C ILE A 87 16.04 4.43 6.26
N LEU A 88 15.17 5.35 6.70
CA LEU A 88 15.13 5.79 8.10
C LEU A 88 14.87 4.63 9.06
N ARG A 89 14.13 3.61 8.61
CA ARG A 89 13.87 2.43 9.42
C ARG A 89 15.03 1.45 9.44
N ASP A 90 15.62 1.17 8.29
CA ASP A 90 16.80 0.31 8.18
C ASP A 90 17.94 0.82 9.07
N SER A 91 18.18 2.14 9.07
CA SER A 91 19.15 2.77 9.96
C SER A 91 18.84 2.64 11.45
N ARG A 92 17.56 2.52 11.86
CA ARG A 92 17.19 2.27 13.27
C ARG A 92 17.40 0.82 13.68
N TYR A 93 17.42 -0.11 12.73
CA TYR A 93 17.74 -1.51 12.99
C TYR A 93 19.25 -1.75 13.12
N VAL A 94 20.08 -0.90 12.51
CA VAL A 94 21.55 -1.00 12.63
C VAL A 94 22.07 -0.50 13.99
N ASP A 95 21.28 0.29 14.72
CA ASP A 95 21.65 0.89 16.02
C ASP A 95 21.10 0.10 17.24
N MET A 96 20.53 -1.10 17.03
CA MET A 96 20.06 -2.03 18.07
C MET A 96 20.89 -3.31 18.11
#